data_AF-A0A9X2JGW7-F1
#
_entry.id   AF-A0A9X2JGW7-F1
#
_cell.length_a   1.000
_cell.length_b   1.000
_cell.length_c   1.000
_cell.angle_alpha   90.00
_cell.angle_beta   90.00
_cell.angle_gamma   90.00
#
_symmetry.space_group_name_H-M   'P 1'
#
loop_
_entity.id
_entity.type
_entity.pdbx_description
1 polymer ?
#
loop_
_entity_poly.entity_id
_entity_poly.type
_entity_poly.pdbx_seq_one_letter_code
_entity_poly.pdbx_strand_id
1 'polypeptide(L)'
;MKLPTFSPGHYSLFMLLLVVTQAATANEVTNRVRVYWPGGAFEIDLFGEDSPRHVANFLQYVDDGTYDYTYTHRSASGSSRFLQGGAFYYFTPFSPSTMHYYQVPANHGTIKNEFDASNGLSNTSGTLAAARTSDLDSAAAGWFINVTDNSAGFDPGPYTVYGEVSSGWDLLSSLVNYPMVQDVFTSYSSGVSTAPVVNFGTTEDPDFRPPAFYKWVRAPLVTGDFNLDGVVDSADEAVWEASQGDLTTGNLTADANGDWVVDDLDLAILYQHLGEGEVQDLPGDFNGNGIVNDADYLWWKTQFGSTTSLDADGNGDGMVDLADYAVWRNNLGATTPGSVGAVAGTSVPEPATGLMAMGALIALFGHRAKKSGPRMSRTHAKLA
;
A
#
# COMPACT_ATOMS: atom_id res chain seq x y z
N MET A 1 30.82 -35.23 75.33
CA MET A 1 29.49 -34.70 74.99
C MET A 1 29.39 -34.70 73.47
N LYS A 2 28.66 -35.67 72.91
CA LYS A 2 28.48 -35.85 71.46
C LYS A 2 27.32 -34.96 71.01
N LEU A 3 27.54 -34.12 69.99
CA LEU A 3 26.47 -33.44 69.27
C LEU A 3 26.22 -34.14 67.92
N PRO A 4 24.97 -34.17 67.43
CA PRO A 4 24.48 -35.18 66.50
C PRO A 4 24.81 -34.89 65.03
N THR A 5 24.92 -35.98 64.27
CA THR A 5 24.99 -36.04 62.80
C THR A 5 23.62 -35.80 62.17
N PHE A 6 23.52 -34.94 61.17
CA PHE A 6 22.37 -34.85 60.26
C PHE A 6 22.81 -35.08 58.80
N SER A 7 22.06 -35.94 58.12
CA SER A 7 22.24 -36.44 56.75
C SER A 7 21.89 -35.39 55.68
N PRO A 8 22.53 -35.41 54.49
CA PRO A 8 22.15 -34.56 53.37
C PRO A 8 20.88 -35.13 52.69
N GLY A 9 19.85 -34.30 52.54
CA GLY A 9 18.63 -34.65 51.83
C GLY A 9 18.16 -33.48 50.96
N HIS A 10 18.28 -33.66 49.65
CA HIS A 10 17.46 -33.09 48.57
C HIS A 10 17.13 -31.59 48.62
N TYR A 11 18.00 -30.76 48.03
CA TYR A 11 17.58 -29.46 47.51
C TYR A 11 16.80 -29.67 46.21
N SER A 12 15.48 -29.79 46.33
CA SER A 12 14.58 -29.68 45.17
C SER A 12 14.48 -28.21 44.79
N LEU A 13 15.25 -27.80 43.78
CA LEU A 13 15.26 -26.46 43.23
C LEU A 13 13.96 -26.25 42.44
N PHE A 14 12.96 -25.61 43.04
CA PHE A 14 11.81 -25.06 42.34
C PHE A 14 12.31 -23.88 41.48
N MET A 15 12.61 -24.14 40.20
CA MET A 15 12.74 -23.08 39.21
C MET A 15 11.35 -22.55 38.88
N LEU A 16 11.03 -21.37 39.40
CA LEU A 16 9.86 -20.60 39.00
C LEU A 16 10.11 -20.10 37.57
N LEU A 17 9.58 -20.83 36.58
CA LEU A 17 9.59 -20.41 35.18
C LEU A 17 8.61 -19.24 35.04
N LEU A 18 9.12 -18.01 35.10
CA LEU A 18 8.38 -16.82 34.72
C LEU A 18 8.22 -16.84 33.19
N VAL A 19 7.12 -17.42 32.71
CA VAL A 19 6.72 -17.30 31.31
C VAL A 19 6.19 -15.87 31.15
N VAL A 20 7.06 -14.96 30.73
CA VAL A 20 6.63 -13.67 30.18
C VAL A 20 6.06 -14.00 28.81
N THR A 21 4.74 -14.09 28.71
CA THR A 21 4.06 -14.05 27.41
C THR A 21 4.23 -12.64 26.87
N GLN A 22 5.24 -12.43 26.02
CA GLN A 22 5.25 -11.28 25.13
C GLN A 22 4.04 -11.48 24.21
N ALA A 23 3.01 -10.66 24.38
CA ALA A 23 2.02 -10.51 23.33
C ALA A 23 2.79 -9.91 22.14
N ALA A 24 2.94 -10.68 21.06
CA ALA A 24 3.32 -10.10 19.79
C ALA A 24 2.21 -9.09 19.46
N THR A 25 2.55 -7.80 19.51
CA THR A 25 1.74 -6.78 18.84
C THR A 25 1.79 -7.17 17.38
N ALA A 26 0.66 -7.66 16.85
CA ALA A 26 0.49 -7.75 15.42
C ALA A 26 0.80 -6.36 14.87
N ASN A 27 1.71 -6.28 13.91
CA ASN A 27 1.93 -5.06 13.14
C ASN A 27 0.54 -4.67 12.62
N GLU A 28 -0.06 -3.59 13.14
CA GLU A 28 -1.31 -3.11 12.60
C GLU A 28 -1.01 -2.72 11.16
N VAL A 29 -1.43 -3.55 10.22
CA VAL A 29 -1.64 -3.11 8.86
C VAL A 29 -2.61 -1.95 9.01
N THR A 30 -2.10 -0.72 8.90
CA THR A 30 -2.90 0.47 9.17
C THR A 30 -4.11 0.42 8.26
N ASN A 31 -5.27 0.17 8.87
CA ASN A 31 -6.56 0.16 8.22
C ASN A 31 -7.06 1.60 8.10
N ARG A 32 -6.17 2.53 7.72
CA ARG A 32 -6.51 3.94 7.54
C ARG A 32 -5.66 4.57 6.46
N VAL A 33 -6.30 5.40 5.66
CA VAL A 33 -5.65 6.26 4.67
C VAL A 33 -6.04 7.71 4.93
N ARG A 34 -5.12 8.62 4.66
CA ARG A 34 -5.40 10.06 4.60
C ARG A 34 -5.46 10.47 3.14
N VAL A 35 -6.45 11.28 2.82
CA VAL A 35 -6.61 11.88 1.50
C VAL A 35 -6.36 13.35 1.64
N TYR A 36 -5.23 13.79 1.09
CA TYR A 36 -4.98 15.20 0.91
C TYR A 36 -5.77 15.65 -0.29
N TRP A 37 -6.60 16.65 -0.05
CA TRP A 37 -7.42 17.26 -1.06
C TRP A 37 -7.09 18.75 -1.11
N PRO A 38 -7.22 19.39 -2.27
CA PRO A 38 -7.07 20.83 -2.34
C PRO A 38 -8.18 21.53 -1.50
N GLY A 39 -7.85 22.14 -0.36
CA GLY A 39 -8.84 22.57 0.62
C GLY A 39 -8.74 21.92 2.01
N GLY A 40 -7.80 20.98 2.20
CA GLY A 40 -7.53 20.27 3.45
C GLY A 40 -7.49 18.75 3.30
N ALA A 41 -7.55 18.01 4.40
CA ALA A 41 -7.49 16.54 4.37
C ALA A 41 -8.71 15.88 5.02
N PHE A 42 -8.97 14.64 4.62
CA PHE A 42 -9.92 13.74 5.29
C PHE A 42 -9.31 12.35 5.46
N GLU A 43 -9.78 11.58 6.43
CA GLU A 43 -9.29 10.23 6.69
C GLU A 43 -10.38 9.20 6.46
N ILE A 44 -9.97 8.00 6.05
CA ILE A 44 -10.86 6.86 5.83
C ILE A 44 -10.31 5.65 6.57
N ASP A 45 -11.11 5.08 7.45
CA ASP A 45 -10.89 3.75 8.03
C ASP A 45 -11.28 2.67 7.03
N LEU A 46 -10.43 1.67 6.83
CA LEU A 46 -10.60 0.59 5.87
C LEU A 46 -11.05 -0.69 6.57
N PHE A 47 -12.02 -1.38 5.98
CA PHE A 47 -12.60 -2.61 6.52
C PHE A 47 -11.83 -3.85 6.06
N GLY A 48 -10.56 -3.95 6.46
CA GLY A 48 -9.65 -5.01 6.01
C GLY A 48 -10.07 -6.44 6.40
N GLU A 49 -10.85 -6.59 7.47
CA GLU A 49 -11.40 -7.89 7.89
C GLU A 49 -12.64 -8.29 7.07
N ASP A 50 -13.52 -7.34 6.77
CA ASP A 50 -14.79 -7.59 6.08
C ASP A 50 -14.65 -7.60 4.54
N SER A 51 -13.73 -6.79 4.00
CA SER A 51 -13.47 -6.63 2.56
C SER A 51 -11.97 -6.75 2.22
N PRO A 52 -11.30 -7.87 2.59
CA PRO A 52 -9.85 -7.99 2.56
C PRO A 52 -9.25 -7.85 1.15
N ARG A 53 -9.92 -8.34 0.09
CA ARG A 53 -9.36 -8.27 -1.26
C ARG A 53 -9.47 -6.87 -1.84
N HIS A 54 -10.56 -6.16 -1.56
CA HIS A 54 -10.70 -4.77 -1.98
C HIS A 54 -9.75 -3.85 -1.23
N VAL A 55 -9.61 -4.02 0.09
CA VAL A 55 -8.64 -3.23 0.89
C VAL A 55 -7.21 -3.47 0.39
N ALA A 56 -6.80 -4.74 0.21
CA ALA A 56 -5.47 -5.05 -0.30
C ALA A 56 -5.21 -4.54 -1.73
N ASN A 57 -6.22 -4.58 -2.61
CA ASN A 57 -6.10 -4.04 -3.97
C ASN A 57 -6.04 -2.52 -3.98
N PHE A 58 -6.89 -1.87 -3.18
CA PHE A 58 -6.93 -0.42 -3.04
C PHE A 58 -5.59 0.12 -2.55
N LEU A 59 -5.03 -0.50 -1.50
CA LEU A 59 -3.75 -0.10 -0.93
C LEU A 59 -2.58 -0.30 -1.90
N GLN A 60 -2.61 -1.31 -2.77
CA GLN A 60 -1.57 -1.44 -3.81
C GLN A 60 -1.53 -0.24 -4.78
N TYR A 61 -2.68 0.36 -5.11
CA TYR A 61 -2.74 1.58 -5.93
C TYR A 61 -2.37 2.86 -5.15
N VAL A 62 -2.50 2.84 -3.81
CA VAL A 62 -1.99 3.91 -2.94
C VAL A 62 -0.47 3.81 -2.86
N ASP A 63 0.04 2.62 -2.54
CA ASP A 63 1.46 2.37 -2.26
C ASP A 63 2.33 2.52 -3.52
N ASP A 64 1.81 2.22 -4.71
CA ASP A 64 2.55 2.39 -5.98
C ASP A 64 2.42 3.79 -6.61
N GLY A 65 1.72 4.72 -5.95
CA GLY A 65 1.52 6.09 -6.41
C GLY A 65 0.59 6.23 -7.62
N THR A 66 -0.12 5.18 -8.03
CA THR A 66 -1.06 5.24 -9.17
C THR A 66 -2.08 6.36 -8.96
N TYR A 67 -2.61 6.53 -7.74
CA TYR A 67 -3.64 7.52 -7.49
C TYR A 67 -3.18 8.98 -7.56
N ASP A 68 -1.88 9.28 -7.43
CA ASP A 68 -1.32 10.64 -7.40
C ASP A 68 -1.59 11.44 -8.69
N TYR A 69 -1.79 10.73 -9.80
CA TYR A 69 -2.07 11.33 -11.11
C TYR A 69 -3.52 11.13 -11.56
N THR A 70 -4.36 10.60 -10.67
CA THR A 70 -5.79 10.42 -10.92
C THR A 70 -6.59 11.59 -10.36
N TYR A 71 -7.85 11.68 -10.76
CA TYR A 71 -8.74 12.76 -10.36
C TYR A 71 -10.14 12.24 -10.08
N THR A 72 -10.97 13.08 -9.47
CA THR A 72 -12.40 12.76 -9.31
C THR A 72 -13.08 13.09 -10.62
N HIS A 73 -13.38 12.06 -11.41
CA HIS A 73 -13.91 12.23 -12.76
C HIS A 73 -15.43 12.32 -12.78
N ARG A 74 -16.10 11.95 -11.68
CA ARG A 74 -17.56 12.02 -11.60
C ARG A 74 -18.02 12.40 -10.20
N SER A 75 -18.86 13.42 -10.15
CA SER A 75 -19.66 13.81 -9.01
C SER A 75 -21.13 13.66 -9.39
N ALA A 76 -21.87 12.82 -8.68
CA ALA A 76 -23.28 12.58 -8.97
C ALA A 76 -24.16 13.62 -8.26
N SER A 77 -24.92 14.38 -9.04
CA SER A 77 -25.96 15.30 -8.54
C SER A 77 -27.32 14.59 -8.46
N GLY A 78 -28.19 15.04 -7.55
CA GLY A 78 -29.53 14.48 -7.34
C GLY A 78 -29.69 13.79 -5.98
N SER A 79 -30.54 12.78 -5.90
CA SER A 79 -30.83 12.05 -4.65
C SER A 79 -29.77 11.02 -4.28
N SER A 80 -29.00 10.52 -5.26
CA SER A 80 -27.87 9.61 -5.02
C SER A 80 -26.55 10.35 -5.24
N ARG A 81 -25.98 10.90 -4.17
CA ARG A 81 -24.79 11.75 -4.22
C ARG A 81 -23.56 10.95 -3.81
N PHE A 82 -22.53 11.01 -4.65
CA PHE A 82 -21.24 10.37 -4.43
C PHE A 82 -20.17 11.05 -5.28
N LEU A 83 -18.91 10.90 -4.86
CA LEU A 83 -17.72 11.24 -5.63
C LEU A 83 -17.09 9.95 -6.15
N GLN A 84 -16.64 9.93 -7.40
CA GLN A 84 -16.03 8.76 -8.03
C GLN A 84 -14.69 9.12 -8.68
N GLY A 85 -13.66 8.35 -8.36
CA GLY A 85 -12.26 8.59 -8.74
C GLY A 85 -11.49 7.31 -9.09
N GLY A 86 -10.17 7.43 -9.19
CA GLY A 86 -9.22 6.32 -9.38
C GLY A 86 -9.19 5.66 -10.76
N ALA A 87 -10.19 5.89 -11.62
CA ALA A 87 -10.30 5.16 -12.89
C ALA A 87 -9.54 5.80 -14.08
N PHE A 88 -9.16 7.07 -13.97
CA PHE A 88 -8.56 7.81 -15.09
C PHE A 88 -7.39 8.69 -14.62
N TYR A 89 -6.31 8.65 -15.39
CA TYR A 89 -5.25 9.65 -15.33
C TYR A 89 -5.69 10.94 -16.01
N TYR A 90 -5.23 12.04 -15.46
CA TYR A 90 -5.27 13.34 -16.11
C TYR A 90 -3.93 13.63 -16.77
N PHE A 91 -3.92 13.97 -18.07
CA PHE A 91 -2.70 14.40 -18.75
C PHE A 91 -2.97 15.64 -19.60
N THR A 92 -2.17 16.68 -19.40
CA THR A 92 -2.16 17.92 -20.19
C THR A 92 -0.84 18.09 -20.94
N PRO A 93 -0.64 17.37 -22.05
CA PRO A 93 0.46 17.72 -22.92
C PRO A 93 -0.07 18.82 -23.85
N PHE A 94 0.34 20.06 -23.60
CA PHE A 94 0.20 21.17 -24.55
C PHE A 94 -1.23 21.74 -24.70
N SER A 95 -1.45 22.92 -24.10
CA SER A 95 -2.64 23.80 -24.23
C SER A 95 -3.89 23.40 -23.43
N PRO A 96 -4.58 24.37 -22.79
CA PRO A 96 -5.92 24.20 -22.19
C PRO A 96 -7.00 23.64 -23.14
N SER A 97 -6.73 23.61 -24.45
CA SER A 97 -7.67 23.20 -25.49
C SER A 97 -7.60 21.71 -25.88
N THR A 98 -6.61 20.95 -25.38
CA THR A 98 -6.45 19.50 -25.67
C THR A 98 -6.25 18.69 -24.39
N MET A 99 -7.36 18.23 -23.79
CA MET A 99 -7.35 17.34 -22.64
C MET A 99 -7.44 15.88 -23.08
N HIS A 100 -6.53 15.03 -22.58
CA HIS A 100 -6.59 13.58 -22.76
C HIS A 100 -6.78 12.88 -21.42
N TYR A 101 -7.76 11.98 -21.33
CA TYR A 101 -7.90 11.06 -20.21
C TYR A 101 -7.45 9.66 -20.64
N TYR A 102 -6.72 8.98 -19.76
CA TYR A 102 -6.27 7.61 -19.97
C TYR A 102 -6.82 6.74 -18.87
N GLN A 103 -7.41 5.60 -19.24
CA GLN A 103 -7.87 4.65 -18.23
C GLN A 103 -6.67 4.13 -17.44
N VAL A 104 -6.80 4.13 -16.12
CA VAL A 104 -5.83 3.49 -15.24
C VAL A 104 -5.84 1.98 -15.55
N PRO A 105 -4.70 1.40 -15.95
CA PRO A 105 -4.62 -0.03 -16.18
C PRO A 105 -4.92 -0.82 -14.90
N ALA A 106 -5.62 -1.94 -15.02
CA ALA A 106 -5.87 -2.85 -13.89
C ALA A 106 -4.62 -3.69 -13.57
N ASN A 107 -3.49 -3.03 -13.25
CA ASN A 107 -2.20 -3.67 -13.02
C ASN A 107 -2.23 -4.63 -11.82
N HIS A 108 -3.09 -4.35 -10.84
CA HIS A 108 -3.31 -5.20 -9.65
C HIS A 108 -4.48 -6.20 -9.82
N GLY A 109 -4.92 -6.39 -11.07
CA GLY A 109 -6.03 -7.29 -11.41
C GLY A 109 -7.41 -6.73 -11.08
N THR A 110 -8.45 -7.49 -11.47
CA THR A 110 -9.82 -7.22 -11.04
C THR A 110 -10.18 -8.06 -9.82
N ILE A 111 -11.04 -7.52 -8.96
CA ILE A 111 -11.44 -8.12 -7.71
C ILE A 111 -12.87 -8.64 -7.81
N LYS A 112 -13.07 -9.90 -7.42
CA LYS A 112 -14.40 -10.49 -7.27
C LYS A 112 -15.14 -9.78 -6.16
N ASN A 113 -16.42 -9.46 -6.41
CA ASN A 113 -17.27 -8.76 -5.47
C ASN A 113 -17.24 -9.40 -4.07
N GLU A 114 -17.06 -8.58 -3.05
CA GLU A 114 -16.98 -8.95 -1.63
C GLU A 114 -18.23 -8.53 -0.83
N PHE A 115 -19.31 -8.13 -1.51
CA PHE A 115 -20.56 -7.85 -0.80
C PHE A 115 -21.01 -9.08 0.01
N ASP A 116 -21.18 -8.89 1.31
CA ASP A 116 -21.70 -9.87 2.25
C ASP A 116 -22.80 -9.20 3.08
N ALA A 117 -24.05 -9.66 2.93
CA ALA A 117 -25.18 -9.10 3.66
C ALA A 117 -25.11 -9.34 5.19
N SER A 118 -24.21 -10.21 5.66
CA SER A 118 -24.08 -10.58 7.08
C SER A 118 -23.15 -9.68 7.88
N ASN A 119 -22.26 -8.92 7.24
CA ASN A 119 -21.32 -8.02 7.91
C ASN A 119 -21.94 -6.64 8.24
N GLY A 120 -23.13 -6.34 7.68
CA GLY A 120 -23.84 -5.09 7.94
C GLY A 120 -23.31 -3.87 7.17
N LEU A 121 -22.30 -4.04 6.32
CA LEU A 121 -21.80 -2.98 5.45
C LEU A 121 -22.83 -2.64 4.37
N SER A 122 -23.09 -1.35 4.19
CA SER A 122 -24.12 -0.81 3.32
C SER A 122 -23.62 0.49 2.70
N ASN A 123 -24.09 0.83 1.49
CA ASN A 123 -23.70 2.04 0.76
C ASN A 123 -24.37 3.31 1.35
N THR A 124 -24.11 3.57 2.62
CA THR A 124 -24.61 4.71 3.38
C THR A 124 -23.64 5.90 3.31
N SER A 125 -24.09 7.08 3.76
CA SER A 125 -23.26 8.28 3.81
C SER A 125 -21.93 8.05 4.54
N GLY A 126 -20.81 8.47 3.95
CA GLY A 126 -19.48 8.29 4.52
C GLY A 126 -18.73 7.05 4.05
N THR A 127 -19.40 6.10 3.40
CA THR A 127 -18.75 4.84 3.01
C THR A 127 -17.96 4.96 1.71
N LEU A 128 -16.78 4.34 1.68
CA LEU A 128 -15.95 4.11 0.50
C LEU A 128 -16.29 2.74 -0.10
N ALA A 129 -16.56 2.72 -1.41
CA ALA A 129 -16.98 1.53 -2.13
C ALA A 129 -16.32 1.40 -3.50
N ALA A 130 -16.29 0.17 -4.01
CA ALA A 130 -15.57 -0.17 -5.23
C ALA A 130 -16.41 0.13 -6.47
N ALA A 131 -15.89 0.93 -7.39
CA ALA A 131 -16.53 1.13 -8.68
C ALA A 131 -16.24 -0.07 -9.60
N ARG A 132 -17.21 -0.39 -10.46
CA ARG A 132 -17.13 -1.52 -11.40
C ARG A 132 -17.82 -1.20 -12.71
N THR A 133 -17.58 -2.03 -13.71
CA THR A 133 -18.36 -2.06 -14.95
C THR A 133 -19.66 -2.85 -14.75
N SER A 134 -20.37 -3.21 -15.82
CA SER A 134 -21.56 -4.08 -15.73
C SER A 134 -21.27 -5.45 -15.11
N ASP A 135 -20.04 -5.94 -15.23
CA ASP A 135 -19.60 -7.19 -14.58
C ASP A 135 -19.38 -6.96 -13.07
N LEU A 136 -19.95 -7.82 -12.24
CA LEU A 136 -19.88 -7.75 -10.78
C LEU A 136 -18.46 -7.92 -10.25
N ASP A 137 -17.61 -8.66 -10.97
CA ASP A 137 -16.24 -9.03 -10.57
C ASP A 137 -15.17 -8.23 -11.32
N SER A 138 -15.52 -7.00 -11.73
CA SER A 138 -14.67 -6.11 -12.54
C SER A 138 -14.09 -4.91 -11.79
N ALA A 139 -14.27 -4.84 -10.47
CA ALA A 139 -13.66 -3.80 -9.66
C ALA A 139 -12.13 -3.84 -9.78
N ALA A 140 -11.48 -2.68 -9.88
CA ALA A 140 -10.03 -2.52 -9.94
C ALA A 140 -9.67 -1.19 -9.23
N ALA A 141 -8.96 -0.25 -9.88
CA ALA A 141 -8.59 1.04 -9.28
C ALA A 141 -9.77 2.01 -9.03
N GLY A 142 -10.93 1.78 -9.65
CA GLY A 142 -12.07 2.69 -9.53
C GLY A 142 -12.72 2.63 -8.16
N TRP A 143 -12.96 3.78 -7.54
CA TRP A 143 -13.62 3.91 -6.25
C TRP A 143 -14.70 4.98 -6.26
N PHE A 144 -15.65 4.91 -5.33
CA PHE A 144 -16.56 6.01 -5.03
C PHE A 144 -16.81 6.16 -3.53
N ILE A 145 -17.04 7.40 -3.08
CA ILE A 145 -17.39 7.73 -1.69
C ILE A 145 -18.81 8.26 -1.67
N ASN A 146 -19.67 7.62 -0.87
CA ASN A 146 -21.07 7.99 -0.71
C ASN A 146 -21.20 9.27 0.13
N VAL A 147 -21.89 10.29 -0.41
CA VAL A 147 -22.18 11.56 0.30
C VAL A 147 -23.62 11.60 0.84
N THR A 148 -24.45 10.66 0.39
CA THR A 148 -25.80 10.40 0.92
C THR A 148 -25.98 8.91 1.14
N ASP A 149 -27.07 8.53 1.80
CA ASP A 149 -27.51 7.13 1.82
C ASP A 149 -27.95 6.70 0.42
N ASN A 150 -27.18 5.81 -0.20
CA ASN A 150 -27.41 5.27 -1.54
C ASN A 150 -27.85 3.80 -1.50
N SER A 151 -28.11 3.23 -0.31
CA SER A 151 -28.44 1.82 -0.10
C SER A 151 -29.61 1.35 -0.95
N ALA A 152 -30.65 2.17 -1.13
CA ALA A 152 -31.84 1.82 -1.89
C ALA A 152 -31.56 1.46 -3.37
N GLY A 153 -30.44 1.91 -3.94
CA GLY A 153 -30.04 1.59 -5.32
C GLY A 153 -28.75 0.78 -5.40
N PHE A 154 -27.92 0.80 -4.37
CA PHE A 154 -26.57 0.20 -4.37
C PHE A 154 -26.48 -1.07 -3.53
N ASP A 155 -27.52 -1.39 -2.74
CA ASP A 155 -27.61 -2.59 -1.91
C ASP A 155 -28.86 -3.44 -2.21
N PRO A 156 -28.86 -4.74 -1.85
CA PRO A 156 -27.72 -5.56 -1.45
C PRO A 156 -26.88 -5.98 -2.66
N GLY A 157 -25.63 -5.52 -2.72
CA GLY A 157 -24.84 -5.54 -3.94
C GLY A 157 -25.47 -4.63 -5.00
N PRO A 158 -24.66 -3.89 -5.77
CA PRO A 158 -23.58 -4.55 -6.48
C PRO A 158 -22.20 -3.91 -6.24
N TYR A 159 -22.05 -3.13 -5.17
CA TYR A 159 -20.81 -2.42 -4.86
C TYR A 159 -20.31 -2.81 -3.47
N THR A 160 -19.08 -3.33 -3.40
CA THR A 160 -18.44 -3.67 -2.13
C THR A 160 -18.05 -2.40 -1.41
N VAL A 161 -18.54 -2.22 -0.17
CA VAL A 161 -18.04 -1.22 0.78
C VAL A 161 -16.79 -1.77 1.45
N TYR A 162 -15.72 -0.97 1.51
CA TYR A 162 -14.45 -1.38 2.08
C TYR A 162 -13.78 -0.30 2.94
N GLY A 163 -14.50 0.77 3.26
CA GLY A 163 -14.08 1.73 4.27
C GLY A 163 -15.15 2.77 4.60
N GLU A 164 -14.84 3.65 5.55
CA GLU A 164 -15.66 4.78 5.97
C GLU A 164 -14.82 6.00 6.36
N VAL A 165 -15.35 7.18 6.06
CA VAL A 165 -14.71 8.45 6.44
C VAL A 165 -14.73 8.60 7.97
N SER A 166 -13.55 8.72 8.57
CA SER A 166 -13.35 8.81 10.02
C SER A 166 -13.05 10.24 10.50
N SER A 167 -12.53 11.11 9.61
CA SER A 167 -12.35 12.54 9.87
C SER A 167 -12.43 13.36 8.58
N GLY A 168 -12.64 14.68 8.68
CA GLY A 168 -12.71 15.57 7.50
C GLY A 168 -14.01 15.49 6.70
N TRP A 169 -15.11 15.04 7.31
CA TRP A 169 -16.42 14.92 6.65
C TRP A 169 -16.94 16.24 6.05
N ASP A 170 -16.72 17.37 6.71
CA ASP A 170 -17.19 18.68 6.24
C ASP A 170 -16.54 19.06 4.90
N LEU A 171 -15.23 18.81 4.78
CA LEU A 171 -14.52 18.97 3.51
C LEU A 171 -15.12 18.05 2.46
N LEU A 172 -15.09 16.72 2.69
CA LEU A 172 -15.54 15.73 1.71
C LEU A 172 -17.00 15.95 1.24
N SER A 173 -17.91 16.19 2.18
CA SER A 173 -19.33 16.38 1.87
C SER A 173 -19.61 17.69 1.12
N SER A 174 -18.71 18.67 1.21
CA SER A 174 -18.80 19.91 0.43
C SER A 174 -18.41 19.71 -1.05
N LEU A 175 -17.48 18.80 -1.34
CA LEU A 175 -16.87 18.61 -2.66
C LEU A 175 -17.89 18.24 -3.74
N VAL A 176 -18.93 17.48 -3.41
CA VAL A 176 -19.98 17.10 -4.36
C VAL A 176 -20.79 18.31 -4.85
N ASN A 177 -20.71 19.45 -4.16
CA ASN A 177 -21.36 20.70 -4.54
C ASN A 177 -20.47 21.63 -5.37
N TYR A 178 -19.22 21.26 -5.59
CA TYR A 178 -18.32 22.10 -6.37
C TYR A 178 -18.84 22.21 -7.80
N PRO A 179 -18.58 23.34 -8.48
CA PRO A 179 -18.90 23.48 -9.89
C PRO A 179 -18.35 22.28 -10.65
N MET A 180 -19.14 21.75 -11.58
CA MET A 180 -18.67 20.70 -12.46
C MET A 180 -18.08 21.32 -13.72
N VAL A 181 -17.25 20.57 -14.43
CA VAL A 181 -16.80 20.94 -15.77
C VAL A 181 -18.04 21.12 -16.67
N GLN A 182 -18.49 22.36 -16.82
CA GLN A 182 -19.61 22.73 -17.68
C GLN A 182 -19.07 23.63 -18.80
N ASP A 183 -19.29 23.21 -20.05
CA ASP A 183 -19.04 23.95 -21.30
C ASP A 183 -17.60 24.26 -21.75
N VAL A 184 -16.55 24.15 -20.93
CA VAL A 184 -15.18 24.43 -21.43
C VAL A 184 -14.62 23.32 -22.35
N PHE A 185 -15.21 22.10 -22.29
CA PHE A 185 -14.70 20.91 -22.98
C PHE A 185 -15.76 20.17 -23.80
N THR A 186 -16.60 20.90 -24.54
CA THR A 186 -17.70 20.40 -25.41
C THR A 186 -17.33 19.27 -26.39
N SER A 187 -16.04 18.93 -26.54
CA SER A 187 -15.54 17.90 -27.45
C SER A 187 -15.15 16.57 -26.78
N TYR A 188 -15.15 16.47 -25.44
CA TYR A 188 -14.48 15.34 -24.74
C TYR A 188 -15.44 14.48 -23.89
N SER A 189 -16.32 13.72 -24.56
CA SER A 189 -17.06 12.56 -24.02
C SER A 189 -17.94 12.78 -22.77
N SER A 190 -18.93 11.91 -22.58
CA SER A 190 -19.93 11.98 -21.51
C SER A 190 -19.39 11.79 -20.08
N GLY A 191 -18.10 11.50 -19.90
CA GLY A 191 -17.52 11.12 -18.60
C GLY A 191 -16.95 12.29 -17.78
N VAL A 192 -16.40 13.32 -18.43
CA VAL A 192 -15.68 14.41 -17.74
C VAL A 192 -16.59 15.60 -17.40
N SER A 193 -17.76 15.71 -18.04
CA SER A 193 -18.74 16.78 -17.79
C SER A 193 -19.35 16.77 -16.38
N THR A 194 -19.05 15.73 -15.60
CA THR A 194 -19.48 15.59 -14.20
C THR A 194 -18.31 15.66 -13.22
N ALA A 195 -17.08 15.90 -13.69
CA ALA A 195 -15.93 16.04 -12.82
C ALA A 195 -16.07 17.35 -12.02
N PRO A 196 -15.96 17.34 -10.69
CA PRO A 196 -15.89 18.57 -9.91
C PRO A 196 -14.58 19.30 -10.23
N VAL A 197 -14.69 20.62 -10.40
CA VAL A 197 -13.57 21.55 -10.48
C VAL A 197 -13.53 22.40 -9.23
N VAL A 198 -12.33 22.75 -8.81
CA VAL A 198 -12.17 23.70 -7.71
C VAL A 198 -11.90 25.09 -8.28
N ASN A 199 -12.52 26.09 -7.67
CA ASN A 199 -12.33 27.51 -7.97
C ASN A 199 -12.52 27.86 -9.46
N PHE A 200 -13.78 27.93 -9.90
CA PHE A 200 -14.12 28.38 -11.24
C PHE A 200 -14.50 29.86 -11.23
N GLY A 201 -13.56 30.76 -11.54
CA GLY A 201 -13.90 32.07 -12.05
C GLY A 201 -14.40 31.95 -13.49
N THR A 202 -15.33 32.83 -13.88
CA THR A 202 -16.02 32.77 -15.18
C THR A 202 -15.06 32.76 -16.37
N THR A 203 -15.16 31.74 -17.23
CA THR A 203 -14.73 31.57 -18.66
C THR A 203 -13.41 32.13 -19.20
N GLU A 204 -12.71 33.00 -18.49
CA GLU A 204 -11.38 33.52 -18.77
C GLU A 204 -10.57 33.62 -17.47
N ASP A 205 -10.86 32.77 -16.48
CA ASP A 205 -10.11 32.77 -15.24
C ASP A 205 -8.70 32.19 -15.48
N PRO A 206 -7.64 33.02 -15.40
CA PRO A 206 -6.27 32.52 -15.49
C PRO A 206 -5.93 31.57 -14.34
N ASP A 207 -6.74 31.55 -13.28
CA ASP A 207 -6.58 30.68 -12.13
C ASP A 207 -7.38 29.37 -12.25
N PHE A 208 -8.01 29.07 -13.40
CA PHE A 208 -8.71 27.79 -13.62
C PHE A 208 -7.84 26.60 -13.17
N ARG A 209 -8.27 25.96 -12.08
CA ARG A 209 -7.63 24.75 -11.57
C ARG A 209 -8.25 23.51 -12.20
N PRO A 210 -7.47 22.47 -12.51
CA PRO A 210 -7.98 21.31 -13.22
C PRO A 210 -8.95 20.47 -12.35
N PRO A 211 -9.54 19.39 -12.89
CA PRO A 211 -10.41 18.49 -12.13
C PRO A 211 -9.78 18.12 -10.80
N ALA A 212 -10.58 18.04 -9.74
CA ALA A 212 -10.06 17.97 -8.39
C ALA A 212 -9.13 16.74 -8.19
N PHE A 213 -7.84 17.05 -8.11
CA PHE A 213 -6.79 16.12 -7.76
C PHE A 213 -6.82 15.84 -6.27
N TYR A 214 -6.16 14.76 -5.89
CA TYR A 214 -6.00 14.35 -4.51
C TYR A 214 -4.74 13.51 -4.42
N LYS A 215 -4.21 13.40 -3.21
CA LYS A 215 -3.16 12.46 -2.90
C LYS A 215 -3.65 11.50 -1.83
N TRP A 216 -3.63 10.21 -2.14
CA TRP A 216 -3.91 9.17 -1.15
C TRP A 216 -2.59 8.77 -0.54
N VAL A 217 -2.54 8.78 0.78
CA VAL A 217 -1.40 8.25 1.50
C VAL A 217 -1.90 7.23 2.49
N ARG A 218 -1.18 6.13 2.55
CA ARG A 218 -1.20 5.32 3.76
C ARG A 218 -0.51 6.13 4.86
N ALA A 219 -0.98 6.00 6.09
CA ALA A 219 -0.46 6.72 7.25
C ALA A 219 1.08 6.88 7.18
N PRO A 220 1.55 8.13 7.33
CA PRO A 220 1.56 8.68 8.68
C PRO A 220 0.43 9.66 8.96
N LEU A 221 -0.26 9.43 10.08
CA LEU A 221 -1.41 10.23 10.52
C LEU A 221 -0.98 11.47 11.30
N VAL A 222 0.31 11.79 11.31
CA VAL A 222 0.85 12.89 12.09
C VAL A 222 0.72 14.17 11.28
N THR A 223 0.02 15.16 11.83
CA THR A 223 -0.10 16.48 11.17
C THR A 223 1.27 17.14 11.17
N GLY A 224 1.70 17.73 10.04
CA GLY A 224 3.02 18.34 9.92
C GLY A 224 4.11 17.42 9.36
N ASP A 225 3.83 16.13 9.24
CA ASP A 225 4.69 15.15 8.55
C ASP A 225 4.43 15.27 7.05
N PHE A 226 5.23 16.11 6.40
CA PHE A 226 5.10 16.47 5.00
C PHE A 226 5.85 15.50 4.09
N ASN A 227 6.93 14.89 4.60
CA ASN A 227 7.75 13.93 3.87
C ASN A 227 7.19 12.49 3.93
N LEU A 228 6.22 12.26 4.82
CA LEU A 228 5.50 11.01 5.07
C LEU A 228 6.33 9.88 5.70
N ASP A 229 7.35 10.22 6.49
CA ASP A 229 8.23 9.23 7.11
C ASP A 229 7.78 8.70 8.48
N GLY A 230 6.72 9.27 9.06
CA GLY A 230 6.18 8.88 10.36
C GLY A 230 6.50 9.83 11.50
N VAL A 231 7.39 10.80 11.29
CA VAL A 231 7.79 11.78 12.30
C VAL A 231 7.73 13.19 11.75
N VAL A 232 7.49 14.15 12.63
CA VAL A 232 7.59 15.57 12.27
C VAL A 232 8.95 16.10 12.70
N ASP A 233 9.84 16.33 11.75
CA ASP A 233 11.20 16.78 12.01
C ASP A 233 11.74 17.79 10.98
N SER A 234 13.06 17.99 10.96
CA SER A 234 13.69 18.95 10.03
C SER A 234 13.63 18.54 8.56
N ALA A 235 13.39 17.26 8.24
CA ALA A 235 13.23 16.78 6.89
C ALA A 235 11.89 17.22 6.28
N ASP A 236 10.86 17.44 7.10
CA ASP A 236 9.59 18.03 6.65
C ASP A 236 9.75 19.48 6.21
N GLU A 237 10.63 20.23 6.88
CA GLU A 237 10.92 21.61 6.51
C GLU A 237 11.49 21.68 5.10
N ALA A 238 12.31 20.70 4.70
CA ALA A 238 12.83 20.62 3.33
C ALA A 238 11.72 20.35 2.30
N VAL A 239 10.70 19.58 2.66
CA VAL A 239 9.53 19.35 1.79
C VAL A 239 8.69 20.61 1.67
N TRP A 240 8.48 21.33 2.78
CA TRP A 240 7.81 22.63 2.77
C TRP A 240 8.58 23.64 1.89
N GLU A 241 9.89 23.80 2.10
CA GLU A 241 10.74 24.69 1.31
C GLU A 241 10.67 24.40 -0.20
N ALA A 242 10.70 23.12 -0.58
CA ALA A 242 10.61 22.68 -1.96
C ALA A 242 9.21 22.89 -2.57
N SER A 243 8.18 23.03 -1.73
CA SER A 243 6.78 23.13 -2.14
C SER A 243 6.23 24.55 -2.07
N GLN A 244 7.01 25.52 -1.58
CA GLN A 244 6.59 26.91 -1.45
C GLN A 244 6.05 27.49 -2.76
N GLY A 245 4.88 28.12 -2.67
CA GLY A 245 4.14 28.64 -3.82
C GLY A 245 2.93 27.78 -4.19
N ASP A 246 2.13 28.32 -5.10
CA ASP A 246 0.85 27.76 -5.54
C ASP A 246 0.95 26.31 -6.06
N LEU A 247 0.18 25.40 -5.46
CA LEU A 247 0.21 23.95 -5.62
C LEU A 247 -0.32 23.42 -6.96
N THR A 248 0.03 24.08 -8.05
CA THR A 248 -0.22 23.60 -9.42
C THR A 248 0.45 22.25 -9.72
N THR A 249 1.39 21.79 -8.88
CA THR A 249 2.26 20.62 -9.10
C THR A 249 2.07 19.45 -8.12
N GLY A 250 1.05 19.46 -7.25
CA GLY A 250 0.57 18.20 -6.63
C GLY A 250 1.24 17.74 -5.33
N ASN A 251 2.06 18.56 -4.65
CA ASN A 251 2.51 18.23 -3.30
C ASN A 251 1.53 18.74 -2.22
N LEU A 252 0.34 18.13 -2.19
CA LEU A 252 -0.73 18.51 -1.27
C LEU A 252 -0.43 18.19 0.20
N THR A 253 0.68 17.50 0.51
CA THR A 253 1.02 17.15 1.91
C THR A 253 1.58 18.33 2.70
N ALA A 254 2.21 19.30 2.02
CA ALA A 254 2.80 20.49 2.63
C ALA A 254 1.81 21.66 2.80
N ASP A 255 0.62 21.61 2.17
CA ASP A 255 -0.50 22.53 2.44
C ASP A 255 -1.31 21.97 3.61
N ALA A 256 -0.81 22.25 4.80
CA ALA A 256 -1.33 21.72 6.05
C ALA A 256 -2.59 22.45 6.51
N ASN A 257 -2.75 23.73 6.13
CA ASN A 257 -3.90 24.54 6.49
C ASN A 257 -5.07 24.40 5.50
N GLY A 258 -4.82 23.86 4.30
CA GLY A 258 -5.81 23.61 3.26
C GLY A 258 -6.24 24.86 2.47
N ASP A 259 -5.44 25.92 2.43
CA ASP A 259 -5.77 27.19 1.78
C ASP A 259 -5.22 27.33 0.36
N TRP A 260 -4.58 26.26 -0.15
CA TRP A 260 -4.01 26.13 -1.49
C TRP A 260 -2.67 26.84 -1.72
N VAL A 261 -2.07 27.37 -0.67
CA VAL A 261 -0.79 28.06 -0.76
C VAL A 261 0.12 27.47 0.28
N VAL A 262 1.21 26.81 -0.16
CA VAL A 262 2.26 26.44 0.78
C VAL A 262 3.00 27.70 1.20
N ASP A 263 2.75 28.15 2.42
CA ASP A 263 3.33 29.37 3.00
C ASP A 263 3.68 29.23 4.50
N ASP A 264 4.01 30.37 5.13
CA ASP A 264 4.44 30.42 6.53
C ASP A 264 3.36 29.89 7.52
N LEU A 265 2.08 29.86 7.12
CA LEU A 265 1.01 29.29 7.92
C LEU A 265 1.10 27.76 7.98
N ASP A 266 1.57 27.09 6.92
CA ASP A 266 1.80 25.64 6.94
C ASP A 266 3.05 25.29 7.74
N LEU A 267 4.11 26.09 7.60
CA LEU A 267 5.30 25.95 8.43
C LEU A 267 4.98 26.09 9.92
N ALA A 268 4.06 26.98 10.27
CA ALA A 268 3.59 27.13 11.64
C ALA A 268 2.84 25.89 12.16
N ILE A 269 2.19 25.12 11.28
CA ILE A 269 1.58 23.83 11.63
C ILE A 269 2.66 22.78 11.84
N LEU A 270 3.63 22.66 10.93
CA LEU A 270 4.79 21.77 11.12
C LEU A 270 5.46 21.99 12.48
N TYR A 271 5.81 23.24 12.82
CA TYR A 271 6.48 23.54 14.09
C TYR A 271 5.60 23.32 15.33
N GLN A 272 4.27 23.35 15.20
CA GLN A 272 3.39 22.98 16.31
C GLN A 272 3.47 21.48 16.64
N HIS A 273 3.77 20.65 15.64
CA HIS A 273 3.82 19.21 15.75
C HIS A 273 5.26 18.65 15.78
N LEU A 274 6.29 19.51 15.85
CA LEU A 274 7.69 19.08 15.83
C LEU A 274 8.00 18.06 16.95
N GLY A 275 8.51 16.90 16.55
CA GLY A 275 8.83 15.78 17.44
C GLY A 275 7.63 14.88 17.76
N GLU A 276 6.45 15.12 17.16
CA GLU A 276 5.36 14.14 17.16
C GLU A 276 5.63 13.02 16.14
N GLY A 277 5.01 11.87 16.37
CA GLY A 277 5.17 10.67 15.53
C GLY A 277 6.11 9.62 16.11
N GLU A 278 6.20 8.50 15.41
CA GLU A 278 7.18 7.44 15.66
C GLU A 278 7.81 7.09 14.32
N VAL A 279 9.15 7.01 14.28
CA VAL A 279 9.87 6.62 13.06
C VAL A 279 9.30 5.27 12.64
N GLN A 280 8.73 5.16 11.44
CA GLN A 280 8.34 3.85 10.94
C GLN A 280 9.59 3.08 10.58
N ASP A 281 10.17 2.43 11.58
CA ASP A 281 11.22 1.42 11.41
C ASP A 281 10.60 0.28 10.61
N LEU A 282 10.79 0.32 9.28
CA LEU A 282 10.33 -0.72 8.40
C LEU A 282 11.19 -1.96 8.67
N PRO A 283 10.64 -3.06 9.24
CA PRO A 283 11.49 -4.16 9.69
C PRO A 283 12.28 -4.74 8.51
N GLY A 284 13.62 -4.66 8.57
CA GLY A 284 14.49 -5.09 7.49
C GLY A 284 15.01 -3.99 6.57
N ASP A 285 14.58 -2.74 6.73
CA ASP A 285 15.15 -1.55 6.08
C ASP A 285 16.38 -1.07 6.86
N PHE A 286 17.46 -1.85 6.77
CA PHE A 286 18.64 -1.64 7.58
C PHE A 286 19.43 -0.38 7.23
N ASN A 287 19.19 0.21 6.05
CA ASN A 287 19.82 1.48 5.67
C ASN A 287 18.87 2.69 5.82
N GLY A 288 17.63 2.47 6.26
CA GLY A 288 16.65 3.51 6.56
C GLY A 288 16.23 4.34 5.35
N ASN A 289 16.22 3.75 4.14
CA ASN A 289 15.83 4.45 2.91
C ASN A 289 14.34 4.38 2.62
N GLY A 290 13.57 3.76 3.51
CA GLY A 290 12.15 3.53 3.40
C GLY A 290 11.77 2.34 2.52
N ILE A 291 12.71 1.50 2.05
CA ILE A 291 12.44 0.38 1.15
C ILE A 291 13.32 -0.82 1.53
N VAL A 292 12.69 -1.95 1.85
CA VAL A 292 13.42 -3.20 2.08
C VAL A 292 13.80 -3.83 0.74
N ASN A 293 15.06 -3.71 0.35
CA ASN A 293 15.58 -4.25 -0.91
C ASN A 293 17.01 -4.82 -0.77
N ASP A 294 17.66 -5.10 -1.90
CA ASP A 294 19.01 -5.68 -1.92
C ASP A 294 20.08 -4.78 -1.27
N ALA A 295 19.86 -3.46 -1.21
CA ALA A 295 20.74 -2.53 -0.52
C ALA A 295 20.79 -2.80 0.99
N ASP A 296 19.66 -3.18 1.60
CA ASP A 296 19.58 -3.54 3.01
C ASP A 296 20.29 -4.85 3.30
N TYR A 297 20.18 -5.82 2.39
CA TYR A 297 20.97 -7.05 2.47
C TYR A 297 22.47 -6.78 2.39
N LEU A 298 22.89 -5.84 1.55
CA LEU A 298 24.29 -5.39 1.51
C LEU A 298 24.68 -4.70 2.81
N TRP A 299 23.81 -3.87 3.39
CA TRP A 299 24.03 -3.22 4.67
C TRP A 299 24.22 -4.22 5.81
N TRP A 300 23.29 -5.18 5.95
CA TRP A 300 23.39 -6.29 6.91
C TRP A 300 24.70 -7.06 6.76
N LYS A 301 25.14 -7.36 5.53
CA LYS A 301 26.44 -8.01 5.30
C LYS A 301 27.61 -7.22 5.83
N THR A 302 27.58 -5.89 5.75
CA THR A 302 28.67 -5.06 6.28
C THR A 302 28.75 -5.11 7.80
N GLN A 303 27.63 -5.40 8.47
CA GLN A 303 27.52 -5.45 9.93
C GLN A 303 27.44 -6.88 10.48
N PHE A 304 27.42 -7.92 9.65
CA PHE A 304 27.27 -9.31 10.09
C PHE A 304 28.32 -9.72 11.14
N GLY A 305 27.85 -10.20 12.29
CA GLY A 305 28.63 -10.56 13.46
C GLY A 305 28.97 -9.39 14.39
N SER A 306 28.46 -8.18 14.12
CA SER A 306 28.65 -7.01 14.97
C SER A 306 27.80 -7.10 16.24
N THR A 307 28.37 -6.65 17.35
CA THR A 307 27.68 -6.44 18.64
C THR A 307 27.77 -4.98 19.10
N THR A 308 28.20 -4.07 18.22
CA THR A 308 28.48 -2.66 18.55
C THR A 308 27.86 -1.69 17.56
N SER A 309 27.79 -2.07 16.29
CA SER A 309 26.97 -1.43 15.26
C SER A 309 25.76 -2.34 15.03
N LEU A 310 24.59 -1.88 15.44
CA LEU A 310 23.36 -2.68 15.51
C LEU A 310 22.28 -2.15 14.55
N ASP A 311 22.69 -1.38 13.53
CA ASP A 311 21.74 -0.81 12.56
C ASP A 311 21.04 -1.90 11.74
N ALA A 312 21.67 -3.08 11.63
CA ALA A 312 21.11 -4.27 11.01
C ALA A 312 20.62 -5.34 12.01
N ASP A 313 20.44 -4.99 13.29
CA ASP A 313 19.86 -5.86 14.34
C ASP A 313 18.32 -5.81 14.26
N GLY A 314 17.77 -6.45 13.23
CA GLY A 314 16.35 -6.44 12.92
C GLY A 314 15.47 -7.19 13.92
N ASN A 315 16.03 -8.06 14.77
CA ASN A 315 15.28 -8.77 15.81
C ASN A 315 15.48 -8.15 17.22
N GLY A 316 16.42 -7.20 17.37
CA GLY A 316 16.72 -6.48 18.59
C GLY A 316 17.40 -7.31 19.68
N ASP A 317 18.12 -8.38 19.31
CA ASP A 317 18.77 -9.28 20.26
C ASP A 317 20.18 -8.83 20.69
N GLY A 318 20.66 -7.70 20.14
CA GLY A 318 21.95 -7.11 20.42
C GLY A 318 23.08 -7.67 19.57
N MET A 319 22.78 -8.45 18.53
CA MET A 319 23.75 -9.01 17.60
C MET A 319 23.22 -9.03 16.17
N VAL A 320 24.03 -8.56 15.22
CA VAL A 320 23.69 -8.68 13.79
C VAL A 320 24.04 -10.10 13.30
N ASP A 321 23.06 -10.97 13.12
CA ASP A 321 23.24 -12.35 12.69
C ASP A 321 22.19 -12.86 11.66
N LEU A 322 22.06 -14.19 11.54
CA LEU A 322 21.14 -14.81 10.59
C LEU A 322 19.66 -14.63 10.92
N ALA A 323 19.32 -14.31 12.17
CA ALA A 323 17.96 -13.99 12.58
C ALA A 323 17.51 -12.66 11.95
N ASP A 324 18.38 -11.67 11.84
CA ASP A 324 18.07 -10.39 11.18
C ASP A 324 17.89 -10.53 9.68
N TYR A 325 18.67 -11.43 9.05
CA TYR A 325 18.43 -11.79 7.66
C TYR A 325 17.01 -12.34 7.44
N ALA A 326 16.46 -13.07 8.41
CA ALA A 326 15.08 -13.54 8.31
C ALA A 326 14.09 -12.38 8.41
N VAL A 327 14.37 -11.34 9.20
CA VAL A 327 13.58 -10.10 9.26
C VAL A 327 13.60 -9.39 7.91
N TRP A 328 14.77 -9.13 7.32
CA TRP A 328 14.89 -8.56 5.97
C TRP A 328 14.11 -9.36 4.93
N ARG A 329 14.35 -10.67 4.86
CA ARG A 329 13.76 -11.53 3.84
C ARG A 329 12.23 -11.56 3.95
N ASN A 330 11.68 -11.57 5.17
CA ASN A 330 10.24 -11.63 5.37
C ASN A 330 9.54 -10.32 4.98
N ASN A 331 10.28 -9.22 4.91
CA ASN A 331 9.77 -7.89 4.57
C ASN A 331 10.28 -7.39 3.21
N LEU A 332 10.92 -8.26 2.40
CA LEU A 332 11.49 -7.87 1.12
C LEU A 332 10.43 -7.27 0.19
N GLY A 333 10.68 -6.05 -0.30
CA GLY A 333 9.76 -5.28 -1.13
C GLY A 333 8.76 -4.43 -0.34
N ALA A 334 8.81 -4.44 0.99
CA ALA A 334 8.05 -3.49 1.79
C ALA A 334 8.61 -2.07 1.61
N THR A 335 7.73 -1.07 1.71
CA THR A 335 8.07 0.35 1.54
C THR A 335 7.36 1.20 2.59
N THR A 336 8.01 2.25 3.08
CA THR A 336 7.33 3.35 3.77
C THR A 336 6.61 4.22 2.73
N PRO A 337 5.43 4.78 3.06
CA PRO A 337 4.74 5.72 2.18
C PRO A 337 5.65 6.92 1.84
N GLY A 338 5.71 7.34 0.58
CA GLY A 338 6.53 8.50 0.16
C GLY A 338 8.00 8.21 -0.15
N SER A 339 8.49 6.98 0.03
CA SER A 339 9.86 6.60 -0.34
C SER A 339 10.06 6.59 -1.87
N VAL A 340 10.81 7.56 -2.39
CA VAL A 340 11.22 7.61 -3.80
C VAL A 340 12.49 6.79 -4.02
N GLY A 341 12.33 5.48 -4.23
CA GLY A 341 13.41 4.58 -4.63
C GLY A 341 13.30 4.12 -6.08
N ALA A 342 14.33 4.42 -6.87
CA ALA A 342 14.43 4.06 -8.27
C ALA A 342 14.15 2.56 -8.51
N VAL A 343 13.15 2.26 -9.33
CA VAL A 343 12.92 0.95 -9.95
C VAL A 343 14.12 0.60 -10.85
N ALA A 344 15.16 0.04 -10.24
CA ALA A 344 16.18 -0.72 -10.94
C ALA A 344 15.89 -2.20 -10.67
N GLY A 345 15.11 -2.81 -11.56
CA GLY A 345 14.87 -4.24 -11.57
C GLY A 345 16.19 -4.99 -11.56
N THR A 346 16.48 -5.65 -10.44
CA THR A 346 17.54 -6.65 -10.38
C THR A 346 16.95 -7.92 -9.79
N SER A 347 17.27 -9.02 -10.47
CA SER A 347 16.72 -10.34 -10.27
C SER A 347 16.89 -10.82 -8.84
N VAL A 348 15.80 -11.34 -8.26
CA VAL A 348 15.79 -12.18 -7.07
C VAL A 348 16.94 -13.20 -7.15
N PRO A 349 17.92 -13.17 -6.25
CA PRO A 349 18.93 -14.22 -6.18
C PRO A 349 18.26 -15.52 -5.71
N GLU A 350 18.14 -16.50 -6.61
CA GLU A 350 17.63 -17.81 -6.23
C GLU A 350 18.53 -18.41 -5.14
N PRO A 351 17.97 -18.96 -4.04
CA PRO A 351 18.74 -19.80 -3.15
C PRO A 351 19.29 -20.96 -3.97
N ALA A 352 20.57 -21.27 -3.81
CA ALA A 352 21.31 -22.28 -4.57
C ALA A 352 20.60 -23.65 -4.64
N THR A 353 19.66 -23.80 -5.57
CA THR A 353 18.89 -25.02 -5.82
C THR A 353 19.57 -25.88 -6.91
N GLY A 354 20.74 -25.43 -7.41
CA GLY A 354 21.56 -26.10 -8.43
C GLY A 354 22.30 -27.37 -7.97
N LEU A 355 22.11 -27.86 -6.74
CA LEU A 355 22.77 -29.08 -6.24
C LEU A 355 21.87 -30.32 -6.10
N MET A 356 20.58 -30.25 -6.46
CA MET A 356 19.68 -31.42 -6.45
C MET A 356 19.08 -31.76 -7.82
N ALA A 357 19.88 -31.66 -8.89
CA ALA A 357 19.52 -32.23 -10.20
C ALA A 357 20.67 -33.01 -10.88
N MET A 358 21.76 -33.31 -10.15
CA MET A 358 22.86 -34.18 -10.62
C MET A 358 22.97 -35.50 -9.81
N GLY A 359 21.83 -36.05 -9.39
CA GLY A 359 21.75 -37.35 -8.71
C GLY A 359 20.89 -38.41 -9.41
N ALA A 360 20.24 -38.10 -10.54
CA ALA A 360 19.25 -38.99 -11.17
C ALA A 360 19.61 -39.47 -12.59
N LEU A 361 20.86 -39.29 -13.05
CA LEU A 361 21.32 -39.76 -14.37
C LEU A 361 22.57 -40.66 -14.34
N ILE A 362 22.87 -41.28 -13.19
CA ILE A 362 23.83 -42.39 -13.09
C ILE A 362 23.14 -43.60 -12.44
N ALA A 363 22.06 -44.07 -13.06
CA ALA A 363 21.44 -45.37 -12.75
C ALA A 363 20.85 -46.07 -13.98
N LEU A 364 21.29 -45.69 -15.21
CA LEU A 364 20.81 -46.31 -16.45
C LEU A 364 21.87 -46.97 -17.34
N PHE A 365 23.16 -46.92 -16.99
CA PHE A 365 24.18 -47.67 -17.73
C PHE A 365 25.19 -48.30 -16.79
N GLY A 366 24.81 -49.45 -16.24
CA GLY A 366 25.76 -50.23 -15.47
C GLY A 366 25.17 -51.44 -14.78
N HIS A 367 24.51 -52.35 -15.51
CA HIS A 367 24.54 -53.79 -15.20
C HIS A 367 23.79 -54.62 -16.26
N ARG A 368 24.54 -55.26 -17.16
CA ARG A 368 24.52 -56.72 -17.43
C ARG A 368 24.94 -57.05 -18.86
N ALA A 369 25.97 -57.90 -18.97
CA ALA A 369 25.78 -59.23 -19.54
C ALA A 369 27.05 -60.08 -19.36
N LYS A 370 26.98 -61.15 -18.55
CA LYS A 370 27.87 -62.31 -18.64
C LYS A 370 27.02 -63.53 -19.04
N LYS A 371 27.49 -64.23 -20.08
CA LYS A 371 26.87 -65.33 -20.83
C LYS A 371 26.64 -66.61 -20.01
N SER A 372 25.60 -67.36 -20.37
CA SER A 372 25.55 -68.85 -20.57
C SER A 372 24.07 -69.22 -20.82
N GLY A 373 23.66 -69.83 -21.93
CA GLY A 373 23.87 -71.22 -22.35
C GLY A 373 22.49 -71.83 -22.71
N PRO A 374 22.39 -72.84 -23.60
CA PRO A 374 21.31 -72.90 -24.60
C PRO A 374 20.19 -73.91 -24.29
N ARG A 375 19.02 -73.76 -24.95
CA ARG A 375 18.06 -74.87 -25.13
C ARG A 375 17.40 -74.85 -26.51
N MET A 376 17.44 -76.02 -27.14
CA MET A 376 17.00 -76.35 -28.50
C MET A 376 15.48 -76.32 -28.71
N SER A 377 15.05 -76.06 -29.94
CA SER A 377 13.98 -76.76 -30.70
C SER A 377 13.68 -75.98 -31.99
N ARG A 378 14.04 -76.48 -33.20
CA ARG A 378 13.14 -77.17 -34.18
C ARG A 378 11.95 -76.29 -34.64
N THR A 379 11.61 -76.05 -35.91
CA THR A 379 11.94 -76.66 -37.22
C THR A 379 11.31 -75.79 -38.35
N HIS A 380 11.75 -76.04 -39.60
CA HIS A 380 11.10 -75.81 -40.91
C HIS A 380 11.10 -74.36 -41.47
N ALA A 381 11.73 -74.01 -42.61
CA ALA A 381 11.95 -74.60 -43.95
C ALA A 381 11.08 -73.91 -45.03
N LYS A 382 11.78 -73.41 -46.08
CA LYS A 382 11.36 -73.21 -47.49
C LYS A 382 10.31 -72.09 -47.73
N LEU A 383 10.30 -71.30 -48.79
CA LEU A 383 10.78 -71.29 -50.19
C LEU A 383 11.03 -69.80 -50.58
N ALA A 384 11.68 -69.37 -51.67
CA ALA A 384 12.36 -69.94 -52.83
C ALA A 384 13.44 -68.94 -53.25
#